data_AF-A0A8S3HH84-F1
#
_entry.id   AF-A0A8S3HH84-F1
#
_cell.length_a   1.000
_cell.length_b   1.000
_cell.length_c   1.000
_cell.angle_alpha   90.00
_cell.angle_beta   90.00
_cell.angle_gamma   90.00
#
_symmetry.space_group_name_H-M   'P 1'
#
loop_
_entity.id
_entity.type
_entity.pdbx_description
1 polymer ?
#
loop_
_entity_poly.entity_id
_entity_poly.type
_entity_poly.pdbx_seq_one_letter_code
_entity_poly.pdbx_strand_id
1 'polypeptide(L)'
;KVKTTEIIPYARNTSHLNEYQLKYNEKYLSMLAVVLRTESFYFSYTYDLTHTLQRLQTSSPDFHSTPFIERADERFVWNRYLLRQFSNNPSIIRFALPLIHGFIAIGKLDINENSFTYGVISRRSTYRAGTRLFIRGIDNDGKVANFVETEQILQLDDVACSYVQNYADLNFEVQDNSIV
;
A
#
# COMPACT_ATOMS: atom_id res chain seq x y z
N LYS A 1 -6.66 -0.21 10.84
CA LYS A 1 -7.39 0.62 9.84
C LYS A 1 -7.26 2.08 10.25
N VAL A 2 -6.85 2.97 9.35
CA VAL A 2 -6.85 4.42 9.58
C VAL A 2 -8.30 4.89 9.71
N LYS A 3 -8.61 5.69 10.74
CA LYS A 3 -9.98 6.17 11.03
C LYS A 3 -10.17 7.63 10.69
N THR A 4 -9.17 8.44 10.97
CA THR A 4 -9.18 9.89 10.73
C THR A 4 -7.82 10.33 10.20
N THR A 5 -7.81 11.45 9.49
CA THR A 5 -6.63 12.07 8.91
C THR A 5 -6.72 13.57 9.13
N GLU A 6 -5.57 14.22 9.33
CA GLU A 6 -5.46 15.67 9.48
C GLU A 6 -4.25 16.18 8.70
N ILE A 7 -4.37 17.37 8.12
CA ILE A 7 -3.25 18.06 7.46
C ILE A 7 -2.79 19.18 8.40
N ILE A 8 -1.58 19.04 8.91
CA ILE A 8 -0.98 20.02 9.84
C ILE A 8 0.02 20.88 9.07
N PRO A 9 -0.23 22.20 8.91
CA PRO A 9 0.70 23.08 8.21
C PRO A 9 1.94 23.36 9.07
N TYR A 10 3.11 23.45 8.41
CA TYR A 10 4.34 23.89 9.08
C TYR A 10 4.33 25.40 9.37
N ALA A 11 3.87 26.21 8.42
CA ALA A 11 3.78 27.66 8.57
C ALA A 11 2.55 28.05 9.41
N ARG A 12 2.72 29.04 10.30
CA ARG A 12 1.63 29.54 11.17
C ARG A 12 0.59 30.36 10.43
N ASN A 13 0.97 31.01 9.33
CA ASN A 13 0.09 31.81 8.48
C ASN A 13 0.56 31.80 7.02
N THR A 14 -0.28 32.30 6.13
CA THR A 14 -0.05 32.39 4.69
C THR A 14 0.32 33.80 4.22
N SER A 15 0.64 34.72 5.13
CA SER A 15 0.89 36.14 4.80
C SER A 15 2.11 36.38 3.90
N HIS A 16 3.02 35.41 3.84
CA HIS A 16 4.21 35.44 2.99
C HIS A 16 3.94 34.99 1.54
N LEU A 17 2.72 34.51 1.24
CA LEU A 17 2.35 33.99 -0.07
C LEU A 17 1.75 35.08 -0.94
N ASN A 18 2.11 35.09 -2.22
CA ASN A 18 1.42 35.89 -3.23
C ASN A 18 0.08 35.24 -3.66
N GLU A 19 -0.73 35.97 -4.42
CA GLU A 19 -2.05 35.53 -4.87
C GLU A 19 -2.03 34.19 -5.63
N TYR A 20 -1.05 34.00 -6.51
CA TYR A 20 -0.89 32.73 -7.24
C TYR A 20 -0.55 31.57 -6.30
N GLN A 21 0.36 31.79 -5.34
CA GLN A 21 0.76 30.79 -4.36
C GLN A 21 -0.40 30.41 -3.44
N LEU A 22 -1.23 31.37 -3.01
CA LEU A 22 -2.45 31.10 -2.25
C LEU A 22 -3.41 30.20 -3.04
N LYS A 23 -3.69 30.57 -4.29
CA LYS A 23 -4.56 29.79 -5.18
C LYS A 23 -4.05 28.37 -5.41
N TYR A 24 -2.75 28.20 -5.65
CA TYR A 24 -2.15 26.87 -5.81
C TYR A 24 -2.19 26.07 -4.52
N ASN A 25 -1.90 26.69 -3.38
CA ASN A 25 -1.95 26.04 -2.08
C ASN A 25 -3.36 25.51 -1.77
N GLU A 26 -4.40 26.33 -1.95
CA GLU A 26 -5.80 25.91 -1.78
C GLU A 26 -6.15 24.74 -2.72
N LYS A 27 -5.73 24.82 -3.98
CA LYS A 27 -5.96 23.75 -4.96
C LYS A 27 -5.31 22.44 -4.50
N TYR A 28 -4.03 22.45 -4.13
CA TYR A 28 -3.34 21.24 -3.69
C TYR A 28 -3.88 20.69 -2.38
N LEU A 29 -4.22 21.54 -1.41
CA LEU A 29 -4.87 21.11 -0.16
C LEU A 29 -6.23 20.46 -0.44
N SER A 30 -7.02 20.99 -1.38
CA SER A 30 -8.27 20.37 -1.78
C SER A 30 -8.07 18.97 -2.39
N MET A 31 -7.04 18.80 -3.23
CA MET A 31 -6.68 17.52 -3.84
C MET A 31 -6.20 16.51 -2.79
N LEU A 32 -5.36 16.94 -1.85
CA LEU A 32 -4.91 16.11 -0.73
C LEU A 32 -6.08 15.70 0.16
N ALA A 33 -6.99 16.62 0.47
CA ALA A 33 -8.18 16.31 1.24
C ALA A 33 -9.08 15.26 0.55
N VAL A 34 -9.20 15.30 -0.78
CA VAL A 34 -9.90 14.24 -1.54
C VAL A 34 -9.21 12.89 -1.34
N VAL A 35 -7.89 12.86 -1.50
CA VAL A 35 -7.11 11.62 -1.38
C VAL A 35 -7.16 11.06 0.05
N LEU A 36 -7.03 11.90 1.07
CA LEU A 36 -7.05 11.51 2.48
C LEU A 36 -8.43 11.08 2.98
N ARG A 37 -9.51 11.40 2.25
CA ARG A 37 -10.86 10.85 2.48
C ARG A 37 -11.04 9.45 1.90
N THR A 38 -10.10 8.96 1.10
CA THR A 38 -10.13 7.56 0.64
C THR A 38 -10.09 6.65 1.85
N GLU A 39 -11.04 5.74 1.93
CA GLU A 39 -11.08 4.76 3.01
C GLU A 39 -10.03 3.65 2.82
N SER A 40 -9.95 2.78 3.82
CA SER A 40 -9.32 1.47 3.67
C SER A 40 -7.79 1.51 3.52
N PHE A 41 -7.18 2.42 4.27
CA PHE A 41 -5.77 2.35 4.63
C PHE A 41 -5.56 1.51 5.90
N TYR A 42 -4.53 0.66 5.87
CA TYR A 42 -4.17 -0.23 6.97
C TYR A 42 -2.66 -0.17 7.23
N PHE A 43 -2.30 -0.40 8.49
CA PHE A 43 -0.93 -0.55 8.97
C PHE A 43 -0.93 -1.56 10.12
N SER A 44 0.25 -2.07 10.44
CA SER A 44 0.50 -2.80 11.68
C SER A 44 1.87 -2.39 12.20
N TYR A 45 2.01 -2.30 13.53
CA TYR A 45 3.29 -1.97 14.16
C TYR A 45 4.24 -3.17 14.25
N THR A 46 3.71 -4.38 14.14
CA THR A 46 4.44 -5.62 14.42
C THR A 46 4.42 -6.60 13.25
N TYR A 47 3.54 -6.40 12.28
CA TYR A 47 3.41 -7.25 11.10
C TYR A 47 3.63 -6.42 9.83
N ASP A 48 4.48 -6.92 8.94
CA ASP A 48 4.68 -6.27 7.64
C ASP A 48 3.54 -6.64 6.68
N LEU A 49 2.56 -5.75 6.60
CA LEU A 49 1.40 -5.93 5.74
C LEU A 49 1.71 -5.85 4.25
N THR A 50 2.92 -5.46 3.83
CA THR A 50 3.30 -5.34 2.42
C THR A 50 3.72 -6.68 1.81
N HIS A 51 4.00 -7.69 2.64
CA HIS A 51 4.42 -9.02 2.21
C HIS A 51 3.38 -10.09 2.54
N THR A 52 3.37 -11.15 1.71
CA THR A 52 2.65 -12.37 2.04
C THR A 52 3.30 -13.09 3.21
N LEU A 53 2.53 -13.85 3.97
CA LEU A 53 3.04 -14.75 5.00
C LEU A 53 4.11 -15.68 4.44
N GLN A 54 3.89 -16.25 3.24
CA GLN A 54 4.90 -17.08 2.58
C GLN A 54 6.23 -16.34 2.41
N ARG A 55 6.21 -15.12 1.87
CA ARG A 55 7.43 -14.32 1.67
C ARG A 55 8.12 -14.01 2.98
N LEU A 56 7.35 -13.66 4.02
CA LEU A 56 7.88 -13.40 5.36
C LEU A 56 8.57 -14.64 5.94
N GLN A 57 7.96 -15.82 5.81
CA GLN A 57 8.52 -17.07 6.35
C GLN A 57 9.71 -17.61 5.55
N THR A 58 9.81 -17.29 4.27
CA THR A 58 10.96 -17.69 3.43
C THR A 58 12.11 -16.68 3.45
N SER A 59 11.95 -15.55 4.12
CA SER A 59 12.98 -14.51 4.21
C SER A 59 14.10 -14.89 5.17
N SER A 60 15.29 -14.29 4.99
CA SER A 60 16.42 -14.53 5.88
C SER A 60 16.15 -13.97 7.29
N PRO A 61 16.80 -14.48 8.34
CA PRO A 61 16.68 -13.91 9.69
C PRO A 61 16.97 -12.41 9.74
N ASP A 62 17.96 -11.95 8.96
CA ASP A 62 18.33 -10.53 8.85
C ASP A 62 17.20 -9.67 8.29
N PHE A 63 16.33 -10.22 7.44
CA PHE A 63 15.17 -9.50 6.92
C PHE A 63 14.25 -9.01 8.05
N HIS A 64 14.10 -9.80 9.12
CA HIS A 64 13.21 -9.45 10.23
C HIS A 64 13.79 -8.38 11.15
N SER A 65 15.12 -8.20 11.19
CA SER A 65 15.80 -7.15 11.94
C SER A 65 15.86 -5.81 11.21
N THR A 66 15.71 -5.82 9.88
CA THR A 66 15.64 -4.61 9.04
C THR A 66 14.39 -3.77 9.33
N PRO A 67 14.48 -2.43 9.41
CA PRO A 67 13.32 -1.55 9.56
C PRO A 67 12.22 -1.79 8.49
N PHE A 68 10.95 -1.62 8.86
CA PHE A 68 9.81 -1.93 7.98
C PHE A 68 9.89 -1.22 6.62
N ILE A 69 10.24 0.07 6.61
CA ILE A 69 10.29 0.83 5.35
C ILE A 69 11.39 0.38 4.39
N GLU A 70 12.49 -0.17 4.92
CA GLU A 70 13.62 -0.65 4.11
C GLU A 70 13.33 -2.01 3.49
N ARG A 71 12.59 -2.85 4.20
CA ARG A 71 12.27 -4.20 3.72
C ARG A 71 10.94 -4.29 2.98
N ALA A 72 10.05 -3.31 3.11
CA ALA A 72 8.70 -3.33 2.57
C ALA A 72 8.64 -3.49 1.04
N ASP A 73 7.62 -4.19 0.55
CA ASP A 73 7.36 -4.30 -0.88
C ASP A 73 6.80 -2.96 -1.37
N GLU A 74 7.65 -2.21 -2.07
CA GLU A 74 7.36 -0.85 -2.52
C GLU A 74 6.07 -0.73 -3.33
N ARG A 75 5.65 -1.81 -4.00
CA ARG A 75 4.40 -1.86 -4.75
C ARG A 75 3.23 -1.54 -3.84
N PHE A 76 3.25 -1.95 -2.58
CA PHE A 76 2.11 -1.82 -1.66
C PHE A 76 2.25 -0.71 -0.62
N VAL A 77 3.34 0.06 -0.62
CA VAL A 77 3.56 1.18 0.31
C VAL A 77 2.94 2.46 -0.22
N TRP A 78 1.69 2.74 0.15
CA TRP A 78 0.94 3.90 -0.32
C TRP A 78 1.61 5.24 0.00
N ASN A 79 2.12 5.40 1.22
CA ASN A 79 2.78 6.62 1.69
C ASN A 79 4.30 6.65 1.40
N ARG A 80 4.82 5.80 0.50
CA ARG A 80 6.27 5.67 0.28
C ARG A 80 6.95 6.99 -0.01
N TYR A 81 6.36 7.82 -0.87
CA TYR A 81 6.91 9.14 -1.22
C TYR A 81 7.08 10.04 0.02
N LEU A 82 6.09 10.05 0.92
CA LEU A 82 6.12 10.83 2.16
C LEU A 82 7.18 10.32 3.13
N LEU A 83 7.43 9.01 3.14
CA LEU A 83 8.39 8.37 4.05
C LEU A 83 9.86 8.54 3.64
N ARG A 84 10.16 8.96 2.40
CA ARG A 84 11.55 9.05 1.88
C ARG A 84 12.50 9.87 2.76
N GLN A 85 12.00 10.95 3.38
CA GLN A 85 12.82 11.79 4.26
C GLN A 85 13.15 11.11 5.59
N PHE A 86 12.31 10.18 6.06
CA PHE A 86 12.54 9.42 7.29
C PHE A 86 13.50 8.26 7.05
N SER A 87 13.36 7.57 5.90
CA SER A 87 14.21 6.43 5.53
C SER A 87 15.69 6.78 5.43
N ASN A 88 16.01 8.02 5.04
CA ASN A 88 17.40 8.47 4.89
C ASN A 88 18.08 8.85 6.22
N ASN A 89 17.35 8.80 7.34
CA ASN A 89 17.87 9.19 8.64
C ASN A 89 17.64 8.07 9.68
N PRO A 90 18.70 7.31 10.03
CA PRO A 90 18.62 6.22 11.00
C PRO A 90 18.05 6.61 12.36
N SER A 91 18.19 7.88 12.76
CA SER A 91 17.70 8.37 14.06
C SER A 91 16.18 8.52 14.11
N ILE A 92 15.49 8.54 12.96
CA ILE A 92 14.04 8.72 12.87
C ILE A 92 13.34 7.65 12.05
N ILE A 93 14.07 6.68 11.49
CA ILE A 93 13.50 5.62 10.65
C ILE A 93 12.42 4.78 11.35
N ARG A 94 12.48 4.68 12.69
CA ARG A 94 11.43 4.03 13.50
C ARG A 94 10.03 4.64 13.34
N PHE A 95 9.95 5.89 12.87
CA PHE A 95 8.68 6.58 12.59
C PHE A 95 8.18 6.35 11.16
N ALA A 96 8.98 5.72 10.30
CA ALA A 96 8.62 5.43 8.92
C ALA A 96 7.72 4.18 8.84
N LEU A 97 6.43 4.36 9.13
CA LEU A 97 5.44 3.27 9.14
C LEU A 97 4.75 3.13 7.77
N PRO A 98 4.93 1.99 7.06
CA PRO A 98 4.24 1.74 5.80
C PRO A 98 2.72 1.64 5.95
N LEU A 99 1.98 2.34 5.08
CA LEU A 99 0.54 2.19 4.91
C LEU A 99 0.24 1.40 3.65
N ILE A 100 -0.61 0.38 3.75
CA ILE A 100 -1.20 -0.28 2.59
C ILE A 100 -2.59 0.29 2.30
N HIS A 101 -2.99 0.28 1.03
CA HIS A 101 -4.37 0.53 0.61
C HIS A 101 -4.99 -0.78 0.14
N GLY A 102 -6.21 -1.10 0.57
CA GLY A 102 -6.87 -2.34 0.16
C GLY A 102 -7.92 -2.80 1.17
N PHE A 103 -7.79 -4.01 1.70
CA PHE A 103 -8.78 -4.58 2.62
C PHE A 103 -8.12 -5.50 3.63
N ILE A 104 -8.57 -5.46 4.88
CA ILE A 104 -8.22 -6.46 5.90
C ILE A 104 -9.47 -6.83 6.67
N ALA A 105 -9.77 -8.12 6.73
CA ALA A 105 -10.71 -8.70 7.67
C ALA A 105 -10.03 -9.85 8.42
N ILE A 106 -10.27 -9.92 9.73
CA ILE A 106 -9.81 -11.00 10.58
C ILE A 106 -11.02 -11.47 11.37
N GLY A 107 -11.22 -12.77 11.43
CA GLY A 107 -12.31 -13.37 12.19
C GLY A 107 -11.90 -14.71 12.78
N LYS A 108 -12.80 -15.28 13.57
CA LYS A 108 -12.68 -16.63 14.09
C LYS A 108 -13.77 -17.50 13.47
N LEU A 109 -13.46 -18.77 13.28
CA LEU A 109 -14.40 -19.77 12.79
C LEU A 109 -14.16 -21.08 13.54
N ASP A 110 -15.23 -21.82 13.82
CA ASP A 110 -15.16 -23.13 14.45
C ASP A 110 -15.58 -24.18 13.43
N ILE A 111 -14.71 -25.16 13.16
CA ILE A 111 -14.99 -26.30 12.26
C ILE A 111 -14.58 -27.58 12.98
N ASN A 112 -15.51 -28.53 13.09
CA ASN A 112 -15.27 -29.85 13.69
C ASN A 112 -14.54 -29.75 15.04
N GLU A 113 -15.06 -28.94 15.97
CA GLU A 113 -14.49 -28.71 17.31
C GLU A 113 -13.12 -28.00 17.36
N ASN A 114 -12.59 -27.57 16.22
CA ASN A 114 -11.36 -26.79 16.13
C ASN A 114 -11.68 -25.31 15.87
N SER A 115 -11.11 -24.43 16.69
CA SER A 115 -11.23 -22.97 16.52
C SER A 115 -10.06 -22.43 15.70
N PHE A 116 -10.37 -21.82 14.56
CA PHE A 116 -9.39 -21.21 13.66
C PHE A 116 -9.52 -19.70 13.67
N THR A 117 -8.40 -19.01 13.46
CA THR A 117 -8.41 -17.59 13.07
C THR A 117 -8.21 -17.51 11.57
N TYR A 118 -9.11 -16.84 10.86
CA TYR A 118 -8.94 -16.56 9.44
C TYR A 118 -8.67 -15.08 9.22
N GLY A 119 -7.83 -14.79 8.24
CA GLY A 119 -7.51 -13.45 7.79
C GLY A 119 -7.64 -13.34 6.27
N VAL A 120 -8.21 -12.25 5.78
CA VAL A 120 -8.18 -11.89 4.36
C VAL A 120 -7.51 -10.54 4.25
N ILE A 121 -6.40 -10.47 3.53
CA ILE A 121 -5.61 -9.26 3.29
C ILE A 121 -5.57 -9.03 1.79
N SER A 122 -6.18 -7.95 1.31
CA SER A 122 -5.98 -7.45 -0.05
C SER A 122 -5.13 -6.21 -0.04
N ARG A 123 -4.08 -6.18 -0.86
CA ARG A 123 -3.15 -5.05 -1.02
C ARG A 123 -3.23 -4.55 -2.46
N ARG A 124 -3.50 -3.25 -2.65
CA ARG A 124 -3.50 -2.61 -3.96
C ARG A 124 -2.13 -1.99 -4.25
N SER A 125 -1.58 -2.30 -5.42
CA SER A 125 -0.36 -1.67 -5.91
C SER A 125 -0.54 -0.16 -6.10
N THR A 126 0.50 0.58 -5.74
CA THR A 126 0.65 2.02 -5.96
C THR A 126 1.18 2.31 -7.36
N TYR A 127 1.80 1.33 -8.00
CA TYR A 127 2.27 1.46 -9.37
C TYR A 127 1.09 1.47 -10.33
N ARG A 128 1.12 2.40 -11.29
CA ARG A 128 0.08 2.55 -12.33
C ARG A 128 -1.34 2.55 -11.72
N ALA A 129 -1.50 3.19 -10.56
CA ALA A 129 -2.80 3.38 -9.93
C ALA A 129 -3.54 4.54 -10.62
N GLY A 130 -4.75 4.27 -11.12
CA GLY A 130 -5.57 5.30 -11.76
C GLY A 130 -6.91 4.74 -12.21
N THR A 131 -7.78 5.61 -12.72
CA THR A 131 -9.08 5.16 -13.21
C THR A 131 -8.90 4.32 -14.48
N ARG A 132 -9.80 3.35 -14.66
CA ARG A 132 -9.80 2.36 -15.73
C ARG A 132 -9.79 2.94 -17.15
N LEU A 133 -10.15 4.22 -17.31
CA LEU A 133 -10.14 4.94 -18.58
C LEU A 133 -8.77 5.53 -18.93
N PHE A 134 -7.90 5.79 -17.95
CA PHE A 134 -6.61 6.45 -18.16
C PHE A 134 -5.41 5.52 -18.03
N ILE A 135 -5.56 4.40 -17.32
CA ILE A 135 -4.45 3.47 -17.07
C ILE A 135 -4.91 2.03 -17.28
N ARG A 136 -4.31 1.35 -18.27
CA ARG A 136 -4.45 -0.08 -18.56
C ARG A 136 -3.11 -0.66 -19.02
N GLY A 137 -3.03 -1.98 -19.05
CA GLY A 137 -1.89 -2.69 -19.63
C GLY A 137 -0.63 -2.61 -18.78
N ILE A 138 0.47 -3.00 -19.41
CA ILE A 138 1.81 -3.07 -18.84
C ILE A 138 2.65 -1.89 -19.35
N ASP A 139 3.54 -1.33 -18.52
CA ASP A 139 4.54 -0.36 -18.98
C ASP A 139 5.87 -1.01 -19.37
N ASN A 140 6.81 -0.20 -19.86
CA ASN A 140 8.14 -0.66 -20.29
C ASN A 140 8.98 -1.26 -19.15
N ASP A 141 8.63 -0.98 -17.88
CA ASP A 141 9.27 -1.56 -16.70
C ASP A 141 8.58 -2.86 -16.25
N GLY A 142 7.56 -3.32 -16.97
CA GLY A 142 6.80 -4.52 -16.63
C GLY A 142 5.73 -4.30 -15.54
N LYS A 143 5.43 -3.07 -15.14
CA LYS A 143 4.43 -2.79 -14.10
C LYS A 143 3.04 -2.81 -14.72
N VAL A 144 2.14 -3.59 -14.14
CA VAL A 144 0.76 -3.74 -14.63
C VAL A 144 -0.18 -2.75 -13.93
N ALA A 145 -1.12 -2.19 -14.69
CA ALA A 145 -2.17 -1.34 -14.16
C ALA A 145 -3.05 -2.07 -13.12
N ASN A 146 -3.45 -1.33 -12.08
CA ASN A 146 -4.43 -1.77 -11.07
C ASN A 146 -4.14 -3.14 -10.43
N PHE A 147 -2.87 -3.50 -10.26
CA PHE A 147 -2.47 -4.74 -9.63
C PHE A 147 -2.97 -4.83 -8.16
N VAL A 148 -3.55 -5.96 -7.79
CA VAL A 148 -4.01 -6.29 -6.44
C VAL A 148 -3.54 -7.71 -6.09
N GLU A 149 -2.99 -7.87 -4.90
CA GLU A 149 -2.68 -9.17 -4.30
C GLU A 149 -3.65 -9.41 -3.14
N THR A 150 -4.38 -10.53 -3.17
CA THR A 150 -5.25 -10.96 -2.08
C THR A 150 -4.72 -12.25 -1.47
N GLU A 151 -4.53 -12.23 -0.17
CA GLU A 151 -4.02 -13.32 0.63
C GLU A 151 -5.08 -13.76 1.64
N GLN A 152 -5.37 -15.06 1.65
CA GLN A 152 -6.20 -15.71 2.67
C GLN A 152 -5.28 -16.48 3.60
N ILE A 153 -5.37 -16.20 4.90
CA ILE A 153 -4.55 -16.81 5.95
C ILE A 153 -5.49 -17.59 6.88
N LEU A 154 -5.12 -18.81 7.22
CA LEU A 154 -5.78 -19.59 8.29
C LEU A 154 -4.73 -19.97 9.33
N GLN A 155 -5.02 -19.72 10.59
CA GLN A 155 -4.19 -20.05 11.74
C GLN A 155 -4.93 -21.02 12.65
N LEU A 156 -4.29 -22.13 12.98
CA LEU A 156 -4.67 -23.06 14.04
C LEU A 156 -3.45 -23.26 14.95
N ASP A 157 -3.56 -22.83 16.21
CA ASP A 157 -2.44 -22.85 17.16
C ASP A 157 -1.17 -22.22 16.58
N ASP A 158 -0.10 -22.99 16.42
CA ASP A 158 1.18 -22.55 15.84
C ASP A 158 1.29 -22.82 14.33
N VAL A 159 0.28 -23.44 13.71
CA VAL A 159 0.26 -23.77 12.29
C VAL A 159 -0.51 -22.71 11.50
N ALA A 160 0.15 -22.19 10.47
CA ALA A 160 -0.42 -21.20 9.56
C ALA A 160 -0.41 -21.73 8.12
N CYS A 161 -1.47 -21.50 7.37
CA CYS A 161 -1.45 -21.62 5.92
C CYS A 161 -1.84 -20.29 5.27
N SER A 162 -1.27 -20.03 4.09
CA SER A 162 -1.53 -18.83 3.29
C SER A 162 -1.79 -19.23 1.84
N TYR A 163 -2.82 -18.64 1.25
CA TYR A 163 -3.18 -18.79 -0.14
C TYR A 163 -3.27 -17.40 -0.80
N VAL A 164 -2.49 -17.19 -1.86
CA VAL A 164 -2.33 -15.89 -2.50
C VAL A 164 -2.89 -15.92 -3.92
N GLN A 165 -3.67 -14.89 -4.27
CA GLN A 165 -4.23 -14.67 -5.59
C GLN A 165 -3.91 -13.25 -6.08
N ASN A 166 -3.52 -13.12 -7.34
CA ASN A 166 -3.21 -11.83 -7.96
C ASN A 166 -4.25 -11.48 -9.02
N TYR A 167 -4.61 -10.20 -9.08
CA TYR A 167 -5.48 -9.61 -10.10
C TYR A 167 -4.81 -8.37 -10.70
N ALA A 168 -4.88 -8.18 -12.01
CA ALA A 168 -4.35 -6.98 -12.66
C ALA A 168 -5.02 -6.72 -14.02
N ASP A 169 -5.00 -5.47 -14.48
CA ASP A 169 -5.55 -5.07 -15.78
C ASP A 169 -4.51 -5.29 -16.90
N LEU A 170 -4.52 -6.48 -17.48
CA LEU A 170 -3.70 -6.83 -18.64
C LEU A 170 -4.45 -6.52 -19.94
N ASN A 171 -4.27 -5.32 -20.47
CA ASN A 171 -4.61 -5.06 -21.87
C ASN A 171 -3.34 -5.23 -22.71
N PHE A 172 -3.32 -6.25 -23.55
CA PHE A 172 -2.43 -6.30 -24.70
C PHE A 172 -3.09 -5.48 -25.81
N GLU A 173 -2.63 -4.27 -26.06
CA GLU A 173 -2.86 -3.69 -27.38
C GLU A 173 -2.02 -4.51 -28.35
N VAL A 174 -2.68 -5.32 -29.19
CA VAL A 174 -2.03 -5.85 -30.38
C VAL A 174 -1.70 -4.62 -31.21
N GLN A 175 -0.44 -4.17 -31.19
CA GLN A 175 0.06 -3.30 -32.23
C GLN A 175 -0.02 -4.12 -33.52
N ASP A 176 -1.10 -3.92 -34.26
CA ASP A 176 -1.26 -4.44 -35.60
C ASP A 176 -0.25 -3.69 -36.48
N ASN A 177 1.01 -4.13 -36.43
CA ASN A 177 2.04 -3.71 -37.37
C ASN A 177 1.73 -4.34 -38.73
N SER A 178 0.63 -3.92 -39.33
CA SER A 178 0.39 -4.10 -40.75
C SER A 178 1.34 -3.15 -41.48
N ILE A 179 2.34 -3.78 -42.08
CA ILE A 179 3.30 -3.22 -43.03
C ILE A 179 2.52 -2.51 -44.15
N VAL A 180 2.80 -1.22 -44.37
CA VAL A 180 2.69 -0.55 -45.67
C VAL A 180 3.93 0.32 -45.85
#